data_AF-A0A1B6NX60-F1
#
_entry.id   AF-A0A1B6NX60-F1
#
_cell.length_a   1.000
_cell.length_b   1.000
_cell.length_c   1.000
_cell.angle_alpha   90.00
_cell.angle_beta   90.00
_cell.angle_gamma   90.00
#
_symmetry.space_group_name_H-M   'P 1'
#
loop_
_entity.id
_entity.type
_entity.pdbx_description
1 polymer ?
#
loop_
_entity_poly.entity_id
_entity_poly.type
_entity_poly.pdbx_seq_one_letter_code
_entity_poly.pdbx_strand_id
1 'polypeptide(L)'
;MGFNFDNDRGNIAFAAEYSSQESLDALDNPWTATPYRNMSFESIMGYERSEDQLDSTAYPDDIYTANAGYYVINNAGVFGDGTKTFNADGSIKDIYIGDQVDGAFCANCDSFNLRQFTQLQPEFDRTNLNVKGNYELNDDTTVYAQAKYARTRAISMAQPAFFFYSDETTITRNNAFLDDSVAQYMDENDLDSIVLNRMMTDLGVRTEADERETYRYVLGVEGYINDEWNYEAFVNYGKTELERENRNNLILQNFYNAIDASKMTMATLFVHQVAKMAVYL
;
A
#
# COMPACT_ATOMS: atom_id res chain seq x y z
N MET A 1 12.80 -34.79 -6.99
CA MET A 1 13.57 -35.85 -7.68
C MET A 1 14.54 -36.47 -6.68
N GLY A 2 14.94 -37.73 -6.88
CA GLY A 2 15.98 -38.35 -6.08
C GLY A 2 16.52 -39.61 -6.75
N PHE A 3 17.71 -40.05 -6.34
CA PHE A 3 18.32 -41.26 -6.85
C PHE A 3 19.23 -41.89 -5.80
N ASN A 4 19.41 -43.20 -5.95
CA ASN A 4 20.36 -43.96 -5.16
C ASN A 4 21.71 -44.04 -5.87
N PHE A 5 22.77 -44.20 -5.10
CA PHE A 5 24.13 -44.39 -5.60
C PHE A 5 24.88 -45.38 -4.71
N ASP A 6 26.05 -45.83 -5.18
CA ASP A 6 26.89 -46.79 -4.47
C ASP A 6 26.15 -48.07 -4.04
N ASN A 7 25.51 -48.73 -5.01
CA ASN A 7 24.73 -49.95 -4.79
C ASN A 7 23.67 -49.80 -3.68
N ASP A 8 22.91 -48.70 -3.73
CA ASP A 8 21.84 -48.35 -2.80
C ASP A 8 22.27 -47.96 -1.38
N ARG A 9 23.57 -47.90 -1.07
CA ARG A 9 24.06 -47.40 0.22
C ARG A 9 23.84 -45.91 0.43
N GLY A 10 23.70 -45.15 -0.64
CA GLY A 10 23.49 -43.71 -0.59
C GLY A 10 22.21 -43.29 -1.30
N ASN A 11 21.48 -42.34 -0.72
CA ASN A 11 20.35 -41.68 -1.36
C ASN A 11 20.50 -40.16 -1.31
N ILE A 12 20.14 -39.49 -2.40
CA ILE A 12 20.00 -38.04 -2.41
C ILE A 12 18.68 -37.63 -3.08
N ALA A 13 18.01 -36.65 -2.48
CA ALA A 13 16.75 -36.10 -2.97
C ALA A 13 16.77 -34.57 -2.96
N PHE A 14 16.20 -34.00 -4.01
CA PHE A 14 16.08 -32.57 -4.25
C PHE A 14 14.62 -32.21 -4.53
N ALA A 15 14.15 -31.10 -3.96
CA ALA A 15 12.86 -30.51 -4.25
C ALA A 15 13.01 -29.00 -4.42
N ALA A 16 12.41 -28.47 -5.48
CA ALA A 16 12.37 -27.04 -5.78
C ALA A 16 10.92 -26.62 -6.04
N GLU A 17 10.54 -25.47 -5.52
CA GLU A 17 9.22 -24.85 -5.70
C GLU A 17 9.42 -23.36 -5.95
N TYR A 18 8.73 -22.84 -6.96
CA TYR A 18 8.57 -21.42 -7.19
C TYR A 18 7.08 -21.13 -7.35
N SER A 19 6.58 -20.14 -6.63
CA SER A 19 5.21 -19.65 -6.71
C SER A 19 5.25 -18.13 -6.78
N SER A 20 4.52 -17.54 -7.70
CA SER A 20 4.36 -16.09 -7.80
C SER A 20 2.89 -15.72 -7.96
N GLN A 21 2.58 -14.50 -7.58
CA GLN A 21 1.27 -13.91 -7.69
C GLN A 21 1.43 -12.42 -7.99
N GLU A 22 0.71 -11.96 -9.01
CA GLU A 22 0.62 -10.52 -9.32
C GLU A 22 -0.31 -9.81 -8.35
N SER A 23 -0.12 -8.50 -8.22
CA SER A 23 -1.01 -7.67 -7.43
C SER A 23 -2.41 -7.62 -8.04
N LEU A 24 -3.43 -7.51 -7.18
CA LEU A 24 -4.81 -7.23 -7.60
C LEU A 24 -5.26 -5.94 -6.93
N ASP A 25 -5.52 -4.91 -7.70
CA ASP A 25 -6.00 -3.62 -7.21
C ASP A 25 -7.54 -3.55 -7.27
N ALA A 26 -8.13 -2.74 -6.38
CA ALA A 26 -9.57 -2.67 -6.26
C ALA A 26 -10.26 -2.13 -7.52
N LEU A 27 -9.58 -1.33 -8.33
CA LEU A 27 -10.13 -0.80 -9.58
C LEU A 27 -10.10 -1.81 -10.74
N ASP A 28 -9.34 -2.90 -10.62
CA ASP A 28 -9.26 -3.93 -11.66
C ASP A 28 -10.52 -4.82 -11.71
N ASN A 29 -11.41 -4.70 -10.72
CA ASN A 29 -12.61 -5.49 -10.62
C ASN A 29 -13.84 -4.60 -10.35
N PRO A 30 -14.92 -4.71 -11.16
CA PRO A 30 -16.12 -3.89 -11.02
C PRO A 30 -16.81 -4.01 -9.65
N TRP A 31 -16.69 -5.16 -8.97
CA TRP A 31 -17.29 -5.36 -7.64
C TRP A 31 -16.53 -4.64 -6.51
N THR A 32 -15.29 -4.24 -6.76
CA THR A 32 -14.44 -3.55 -5.77
C THR A 32 -14.09 -2.13 -6.18
N ALA A 33 -14.41 -1.73 -7.42
CA ALA A 33 -14.11 -0.39 -7.93
C ALA A 33 -15.00 0.71 -7.32
N THR A 34 -16.21 0.36 -6.88
CA THR A 34 -17.17 1.30 -6.30
C THR A 34 -16.72 1.73 -4.90
N PRO A 35 -16.56 3.03 -4.62
CA PRO A 35 -16.27 3.49 -3.27
C PRO A 35 -17.53 3.40 -2.41
N TYR A 36 -17.34 3.02 -1.14
CA TYR A 36 -18.40 2.99 -0.14
C TYR A 36 -17.95 3.70 1.13
N ARG A 37 -18.91 4.29 1.83
CA ARG A 37 -18.75 4.89 3.15
C ARG A 37 -19.93 4.56 4.04
N ASN A 38 -19.68 4.43 5.33
CA ASN A 38 -20.75 4.58 6.32
C ASN A 38 -21.11 6.06 6.36
N MET A 39 -22.39 6.36 6.17
CA MET A 39 -22.95 7.71 6.27
C MET A 39 -24.15 7.64 7.19
N SER A 40 -24.35 8.67 8.01
CA SER A 40 -25.45 8.71 8.96
C SER A 40 -26.80 8.53 8.27
N PHE A 41 -27.74 7.92 8.98
CA PHE A 41 -29.12 7.76 8.52
C PHE A 41 -29.70 9.09 8.07
N GLU A 42 -29.56 10.13 8.88
CA GLU A 42 -30.09 11.47 8.63
C GLU A 42 -29.53 12.07 7.33
N SER A 43 -28.22 11.92 7.08
CA SER A 43 -27.57 12.40 5.86
C SER A 43 -28.04 11.68 4.60
N ILE A 44 -28.40 10.40 4.69
CA ILE A 44 -28.86 9.61 3.53
C ILE A 44 -30.36 9.77 3.29
N MET A 45 -31.15 9.78 4.36
CA MET A 45 -32.60 9.77 4.31
C MET A 45 -33.20 11.17 4.28
N GLY A 46 -32.45 12.19 4.71
CA GLY A 46 -32.86 13.59 4.70
C GLY A 46 -33.87 13.95 5.79
N TYR A 47 -34.02 13.12 6.83
CA TYR A 47 -34.88 13.39 7.98
C TYR A 47 -34.35 12.78 9.27
N GLU A 48 -34.70 13.42 10.39
CA GLU A 48 -34.36 12.99 11.76
C GLU A 48 -35.18 11.77 12.19
N ARG A 49 -34.52 10.78 12.79
CA ARG A 49 -35.21 9.66 13.45
C ARG A 49 -35.97 10.12 14.69
N SER A 50 -37.12 9.50 14.95
CA SER A 50 -37.83 9.65 16.24
C SER A 50 -37.12 8.89 17.36
N GLU A 51 -37.40 9.22 18.63
CA GLU A 51 -36.81 8.52 19.79
C GLU A 51 -36.97 6.99 19.72
N ASP A 52 -38.15 6.49 19.35
CA ASP A 52 -38.41 5.04 19.22
C ASP A 52 -37.62 4.37 18.07
N GLN A 53 -37.14 5.16 17.11
CA GLN A 53 -36.37 4.65 15.97
C GLN A 53 -34.88 4.52 16.30
N LEU A 54 -34.36 5.28 17.26
CA LEU A 54 -32.94 5.27 17.62
C LEU A 54 -32.48 3.90 18.13
N ASP A 55 -33.35 3.17 18.84
CA ASP A 55 -33.06 1.83 19.37
C ASP A 55 -33.55 0.69 18.44
N SER A 56 -33.78 0.97 17.16
CA SER A 56 -34.37 0.01 16.21
C SER A 56 -33.39 -0.41 15.11
N THR A 57 -33.20 -1.72 14.95
CA THR A 57 -32.41 -2.29 13.85
C THR A 57 -32.97 -2.01 12.45
N ALA A 58 -34.23 -1.58 12.34
CA ALA A 58 -34.82 -1.14 11.08
C ALA A 58 -34.37 0.28 10.66
N TYR A 59 -33.76 1.04 11.58
CA TYR A 59 -33.30 2.42 11.39
C TYR A 59 -31.85 2.54 11.88
N PRO A 60 -30.90 1.91 11.16
CA PRO A 60 -29.50 1.86 11.60
C PRO A 60 -28.93 3.27 11.73
N ASP A 61 -27.97 3.45 12.63
CA ASP A 61 -27.26 4.74 12.78
C ASP A 61 -26.52 5.16 11.51
N ASP A 62 -25.90 4.19 10.85
CA ASP A 62 -25.14 4.37 9.63
C ASP A 62 -25.66 3.46 8.52
N ILE A 63 -25.67 3.99 7.30
CA ILE A 63 -25.99 3.28 6.07
C ILE A 63 -24.70 3.14 5.26
N TYR A 64 -24.32 1.90 4.97
CA TYR A 64 -23.19 1.61 4.07
C TYR A 64 -23.57 1.98 2.63
N THR A 65 -23.12 3.15 2.20
CA THR A 65 -23.61 3.84 1.01
C THR A 65 -22.60 3.74 -0.12
N ALA A 66 -23.07 3.31 -1.29
CA ALA A 66 -22.28 3.25 -2.53
C ALA A 66 -22.05 4.64 -3.14
N ASN A 67 -21.02 4.78 -3.97
CA ASN A 67 -20.64 6.03 -4.63
C ASN A 67 -20.42 7.17 -3.63
N ALA A 68 -19.91 6.84 -2.45
CA ALA A 68 -19.68 7.77 -1.36
C ALA A 68 -18.20 7.85 -0.97
N GLY A 69 -17.74 9.06 -0.65
CA GLY A 69 -16.33 9.32 -0.37
C GLY A 69 -16.07 10.74 0.12
N TYR A 70 -14.79 11.07 0.34
CA TYR A 70 -14.40 12.43 0.72
C TYR A 70 -14.57 13.38 -0.45
N TYR A 71 -15.24 14.52 -0.26
CA TYR A 71 -15.26 15.59 -1.27
C TYR A 71 -14.25 16.70 -0.97
N VAL A 72 -13.75 16.75 0.26
CA VAL A 72 -12.83 17.77 0.77
C VAL A 72 -11.36 17.51 0.45
N ILE A 73 -11.01 16.48 -0.32
CA ILE A 73 -9.62 16.17 -0.75
C ILE A 73 -9.64 15.39 -2.07
N ASN A 74 -8.69 15.68 -2.97
CA ASN A 74 -8.48 14.89 -4.20
C ASN A 74 -7.02 15.05 -4.72
N ASN A 75 -6.70 14.49 -5.89
CA ASN A 75 -5.34 14.54 -6.48
C ASN A 75 -4.95 15.95 -7.00
N ALA A 76 -5.93 16.77 -7.37
CA ALA A 76 -5.70 18.12 -7.89
C ALA A 76 -5.51 19.16 -6.77
N GLY A 77 -6.14 18.92 -5.62
CA GLY A 77 -6.22 19.87 -4.51
C GLY A 77 -7.64 20.40 -4.37
N VAL A 78 -8.14 20.44 -3.13
CA VAL A 78 -9.45 20.99 -2.76
C VAL A 78 -9.26 22.16 -1.81
N PHE A 79 -10.00 23.24 -2.04
CA PHE A 79 -9.95 24.46 -1.22
C PHE A 79 -11.34 25.11 -1.17
N GLY A 80 -11.44 26.29 -0.54
CA GLY A 80 -12.72 27.00 -0.39
C GLY A 80 -13.70 26.18 0.45
N ASP A 81 -13.21 25.57 1.53
CA ASP A 81 -13.97 24.70 2.43
C ASP A 81 -14.71 23.54 1.73
N GLY A 82 -14.03 22.89 0.78
CA GLY A 82 -14.59 21.73 0.07
C GLY A 82 -15.47 22.08 -1.13
N THR A 83 -15.51 23.35 -1.54
CA THR A 83 -16.36 23.78 -2.67
C THR A 83 -15.61 23.90 -4.00
N LYS A 84 -14.28 24.04 -3.97
CA LYS A 84 -13.46 24.31 -5.16
C LYS A 84 -12.35 23.29 -5.35
N THR A 85 -12.04 23.01 -6.61
CA THR A 85 -10.87 22.24 -7.04
C THR A 85 -10.39 22.72 -8.41
N PHE A 86 -9.40 22.04 -9.01
CA PHE A 86 -8.78 22.46 -10.25
C PHE A 86 -9.13 21.54 -11.42
N ASN A 87 -9.22 22.13 -12.61
CA ASN A 87 -9.13 21.43 -13.89
C ASN A 87 -7.68 21.07 -14.21
N ALA A 88 -7.48 20.23 -15.24
CA ALA A 88 -6.14 19.82 -15.66
C ALA A 88 -5.29 20.98 -16.22
N ASP A 89 -5.90 22.06 -16.68
CA ASP A 89 -5.23 23.27 -17.16
C ASP A 89 -4.88 24.28 -16.04
N GLY A 90 -5.29 24.00 -14.79
CA GLY A 90 -5.07 24.87 -13.63
C GLY A 90 -6.22 25.83 -13.32
N SER A 91 -7.26 25.91 -14.16
CA SER A 91 -8.44 26.73 -13.88
C SER A 91 -9.29 26.15 -12.74
N ILE A 92 -10.05 27.00 -12.03
CA ILE A 92 -10.97 26.55 -10.97
C ILE A 92 -12.19 25.84 -11.56
N LYS A 93 -12.67 24.81 -10.85
CA LYS A 93 -14.04 24.28 -10.98
C LYS A 93 -14.69 24.06 -9.61
N ASP A 94 -16.02 24.03 -9.62
CA ASP A 94 -16.82 23.65 -8.46
C ASP A 94 -16.78 22.14 -8.22
N ILE A 95 -16.92 21.75 -6.95
CA ILE A 95 -17.15 20.37 -6.52
C ILE A 95 -18.66 20.20 -6.32
N TYR A 96 -19.28 19.30 -7.07
CA TYR A 96 -20.67 18.94 -6.83
C TYR A 96 -20.76 18.03 -5.60
N ILE A 97 -21.34 18.50 -4.51
CA ILE A 97 -21.46 17.74 -3.24
C ILE A 97 -22.80 17.00 -3.07
N GLY A 98 -23.78 17.26 -3.94
CA GLY A 98 -25.11 16.66 -3.84
C GLY A 98 -25.90 17.12 -2.60
N ASP A 99 -26.94 16.34 -2.27
CA ASP A 99 -27.83 16.54 -1.12
C ASP A 99 -27.53 15.58 0.04
N GLN A 100 -26.89 14.46 -0.25
CA GLN A 100 -26.44 13.47 0.74
C GLN A 100 -25.02 13.81 1.20
N VAL A 101 -24.92 14.62 2.25
CA VAL A 101 -23.65 15.08 2.84
C VAL A 101 -23.58 14.69 4.30
N ASP A 102 -22.45 14.11 4.72
CA ASP A 102 -22.18 13.73 6.10
C ASP A 102 -20.76 14.15 6.48
N GLY A 103 -20.66 15.29 7.17
CA GLY A 103 -19.37 15.91 7.51
C GLY A 103 -18.52 16.14 6.26
N ALA A 104 -17.39 15.42 6.16
CA ALA A 104 -16.43 15.51 5.05
C ALA A 104 -16.77 14.57 3.86
N PHE A 105 -17.87 13.83 3.94
CA PHE A 105 -18.30 12.84 2.98
C PHE A 105 -19.54 13.29 2.22
N CYS A 106 -19.68 12.80 0.99
CA CYS A 106 -20.95 12.85 0.28
C CYS A 106 -21.16 11.60 -0.56
N ALA A 107 -22.40 11.36 -0.97
CA ALA A 107 -22.80 10.28 -1.87
C ALA A 107 -23.29 10.82 -3.22
N ASN A 108 -23.07 10.07 -4.30
CA ASN A 108 -23.48 10.41 -5.67
C ASN A 108 -23.04 11.83 -6.10
N CYS A 109 -21.85 12.21 -5.64
CA CYS A 109 -21.25 13.52 -5.76
C CYS A 109 -19.83 13.41 -6.37
N ASP A 110 -19.12 14.52 -6.54
CA ASP A 110 -17.71 14.59 -6.93
C ASP A 110 -16.77 14.15 -5.79
N SER A 111 -17.01 12.97 -5.24
CA SER A 111 -16.20 12.37 -4.19
C SER A 111 -14.92 11.73 -4.74
N PHE A 112 -13.90 11.70 -3.89
CA PHE A 112 -12.62 11.10 -4.20
C PHE A 112 -12.62 9.60 -3.93
N ASN A 113 -12.40 8.82 -5.00
CA ASN A 113 -12.36 7.37 -4.91
C ASN A 113 -11.02 6.87 -4.37
N LEU A 114 -10.95 6.60 -3.06
CA LEU A 114 -9.77 6.03 -2.41
C LEU A 114 -9.48 4.56 -2.78
N ARG A 115 -10.38 3.90 -3.52
CA ARG A 115 -10.14 2.54 -4.04
C ARG A 115 -8.97 2.49 -5.01
N GLN A 116 -8.60 3.62 -5.61
CA GLN A 116 -7.39 3.73 -6.44
C GLN A 116 -6.08 3.43 -5.69
N PHE A 117 -6.09 3.44 -4.36
CA PHE A 117 -4.93 3.09 -3.52
C PHE A 117 -5.18 1.83 -2.69
N THR A 118 -6.06 0.96 -3.18
CA THR A 118 -6.46 -0.24 -2.47
C THR A 118 -5.98 -1.44 -3.22
N GLN A 119 -4.99 -2.08 -2.63
CA GLN A 119 -4.53 -3.38 -3.04
C GLN A 119 -5.36 -4.44 -2.31
N LEU A 120 -6.09 -5.26 -3.06
CA LEU A 120 -6.83 -6.40 -2.51
C LEU A 120 -5.91 -7.59 -2.24
N GLN A 121 -4.85 -7.69 -3.03
CA GLN A 121 -3.87 -8.75 -2.96
C GLN A 121 -2.48 -8.20 -3.31
N PRO A 122 -1.48 -8.40 -2.43
CA PRO A 122 -0.13 -7.97 -2.71
C PRO A 122 0.50 -8.81 -3.82
N GLU A 123 1.47 -8.22 -4.50
CA GLU A 123 2.40 -9.01 -5.30
C GLU A 123 3.26 -9.84 -4.34
N PHE A 124 3.42 -11.13 -4.61
CA PHE A 124 4.34 -11.95 -3.82
C PHE A 124 5.01 -13.03 -4.66
N ASP A 125 6.24 -13.38 -4.30
CA ASP A 125 6.94 -14.55 -4.82
C ASP A 125 7.58 -15.36 -3.69
N ARG A 126 7.60 -16.68 -3.89
CA ARG A 126 8.16 -17.64 -2.95
C ARG A 126 9.00 -18.66 -3.70
N THR A 127 10.22 -18.85 -3.22
CA THR A 127 11.13 -19.90 -3.66
C THR A 127 11.43 -20.82 -2.48
N ASN A 128 11.26 -22.13 -2.64
CA ASN A 128 11.75 -23.13 -1.68
C ASN A 128 12.68 -24.12 -2.40
N LEU A 129 13.88 -24.31 -1.87
CA LEU A 129 14.81 -25.34 -2.28
C LEU A 129 15.09 -26.25 -1.09
N ASN A 130 14.99 -27.55 -1.27
CA ASN A 130 15.28 -28.54 -0.25
C ASN A 130 16.17 -29.62 -0.84
N VAL A 131 17.22 -29.98 -0.12
CA VAL A 131 18.12 -31.09 -0.41
C VAL A 131 18.22 -31.95 0.83
N LYS A 132 18.11 -33.26 0.67
CA LYS A 132 18.41 -34.22 1.72
C LYS A 132 19.19 -35.38 1.14
N GLY A 133 20.11 -35.93 1.91
CA GLY A 133 20.78 -37.15 1.55
C GLY A 133 21.17 -37.95 2.78
N ASN A 134 21.36 -39.24 2.57
CA ASN A 134 21.88 -40.17 3.57
C ASN A 134 22.88 -41.12 2.91
N TYR A 135 23.75 -41.71 3.73
CA TYR A 135 24.73 -42.68 3.31
C TYR A 135 25.03 -43.66 4.45
N GLU A 136 24.88 -44.95 4.17
CA GLU A 136 25.22 -46.05 5.06
C GLU A 136 26.75 -46.21 5.10
N LEU A 137 27.40 -45.79 6.20
CA LEU A 137 28.84 -45.99 6.40
C LEU A 137 29.17 -47.47 6.60
N ASN A 138 28.28 -48.21 7.24
CA ASN A 138 28.27 -49.66 7.45
C ASN A 138 26.84 -50.10 7.83
N ASP A 139 26.65 -51.40 8.09
CA ASP A 139 25.35 -52.02 8.37
C ASP A 139 24.61 -51.40 9.58
N ASP A 140 25.35 -50.78 10.50
CA ASP A 140 24.82 -50.25 11.76
C ASP A 140 24.86 -48.72 11.85
N THR A 141 25.37 -48.01 10.84
CA THR A 141 25.60 -46.56 10.92
C THR A 141 25.31 -45.85 9.60
N THR A 142 24.39 -44.90 9.65
CA THR A 142 24.02 -44.00 8.56
C THR A 142 24.32 -42.56 8.93
N VAL A 143 24.96 -41.82 8.02
CA VAL A 143 25.09 -40.37 8.14
C VAL A 143 24.08 -39.71 7.22
N TYR A 144 23.52 -38.57 7.64
CA TYR A 144 22.58 -37.82 6.84
C TYR A 144 22.83 -36.33 6.89
N ALA A 145 22.51 -35.64 5.80
CA ALA A 145 22.59 -34.20 5.70
C ALA A 145 21.33 -33.64 5.04
N GLN A 146 20.87 -32.49 5.53
CA GLN A 146 19.74 -31.77 4.95
C GLN A 146 20.08 -30.28 4.82
N ALA A 147 19.69 -29.68 3.70
CA ALA A 147 19.79 -28.26 3.46
C ALA A 147 18.45 -27.73 2.95
N LYS A 148 18.02 -26.58 3.48
CA LYS A 148 16.84 -25.86 3.03
C LYS A 148 17.17 -24.39 2.82
N TYR A 149 16.70 -23.86 1.70
CA TYR A 149 16.61 -22.44 1.44
C TYR A 149 15.15 -22.08 1.18
N ALA A 150 14.66 -21.03 1.81
CA ALA A 150 13.33 -20.49 1.56
C ALA A 150 13.43 -18.97 1.48
N ARG A 151 12.97 -18.39 0.36
CA ARG A 151 12.83 -16.96 0.16
C ARG A 151 11.37 -16.62 -0.08
N THR A 152 10.91 -15.55 0.54
CA THR A 152 9.59 -14.97 0.28
C THR A 152 9.76 -13.47 0.17
N ARG A 153 9.22 -12.90 -0.90
CA ARG A 153 9.15 -11.45 -1.10
C ARG A 153 7.70 -11.07 -1.30
N ALA A 154 7.26 -10.00 -0.65
CA ALA A 154 5.92 -9.45 -0.82
C ALA A 154 6.03 -7.93 -0.99
N ILE A 155 5.27 -7.38 -1.94
CA ILE A 155 5.19 -5.93 -2.19
C ILE A 155 3.76 -5.49 -1.94
N SER A 156 3.59 -4.60 -0.96
CA SER A 156 2.31 -4.00 -0.64
C SER A 156 2.27 -2.51 -0.98
N MET A 157 1.08 -1.99 -1.27
CA MET A 157 0.84 -0.58 -1.58
C MET A 157 0.04 0.10 -0.47
N ALA A 158 0.34 1.36 -0.21
CA ALA A 158 -0.47 2.28 0.58
C ALA A 158 -0.71 3.59 -0.16
N GLN A 159 -1.65 4.38 0.36
CA GLN A 159 -1.95 5.73 -0.13
C GLN A 159 -0.66 6.58 -0.24
N PRO A 160 -0.58 7.49 -1.23
CA PRO A 160 0.54 8.44 -1.33
C PRO A 160 0.60 9.34 -0.08
N ALA A 161 1.64 10.15 0.01
CA ALA A 161 1.62 11.27 0.95
C ALA A 161 0.43 12.19 0.65
N PHE A 162 -0.13 12.82 1.67
CA PHE A 162 -1.26 13.73 1.53
C PHE A 162 -1.18 14.84 2.58
N PHE A 163 -1.78 15.97 2.24
CA PHE A 163 -1.94 17.10 3.14
C PHE A 163 -3.42 17.43 3.26
N PHE A 164 -3.87 17.59 4.50
CA PHE A 164 -5.28 17.80 4.82
C PHE A 164 -5.37 18.85 5.91
N TYR A 165 -5.86 20.03 5.53
CA TYR A 165 -5.87 21.27 6.31
C TYR A 165 -4.48 21.59 6.87
N SER A 166 -3.49 21.60 5.96
CA SER A 166 -2.06 21.64 6.26
C SER A 166 -1.36 22.77 5.51
N ASP A 167 -0.62 23.62 6.22
CA ASP A 167 0.05 24.80 5.65
C ASP A 167 1.13 24.46 4.61
N GLU A 168 1.59 23.20 4.56
CA GLU A 168 2.54 22.65 3.60
C GLU A 168 2.10 22.78 2.13
N THR A 169 0.81 23.04 1.91
CA THR A 169 0.21 23.19 0.57
C THR A 169 -0.44 24.55 0.37
N THR A 170 0.05 25.56 1.10
CA THR A 170 -0.42 26.94 0.96
C THR A 170 0.02 27.54 -0.38
N ILE A 171 -0.95 28.04 -1.15
CA ILE A 171 -0.73 28.86 -2.33
C ILE A 171 -1.05 30.31 -1.97
N THR A 172 -0.10 31.22 -2.22
CA THR A 172 -0.30 32.66 -1.98
C THR A 172 -0.80 33.35 -3.24
N ARG A 173 -1.54 34.45 -3.05
CA ARG A 173 -2.11 35.26 -4.14
C ARG A 173 -1.06 35.78 -5.13
N ASN A 174 0.18 35.97 -4.68
CA ASN A 174 1.29 36.47 -5.50
C ASN A 174 2.03 35.37 -6.28
N ASN A 175 1.52 34.14 -6.28
CA ASN A 175 2.12 33.06 -7.06
C ASN A 175 1.95 33.32 -8.56
N ALA A 176 3.07 33.45 -9.28
CA ALA A 176 3.13 33.78 -10.70
C ALA A 176 2.55 32.69 -11.64
N PHE A 177 2.26 31.51 -11.10
CA PHE A 177 1.68 30.39 -11.83
C PHE A 177 0.19 30.18 -11.51
N LEU A 178 -0.43 31.08 -10.75
CA LEU A 178 -1.87 31.07 -10.58
C LEU A 178 -2.56 31.33 -11.92
N ASP A 179 -3.52 30.48 -12.25
CA ASP A 179 -4.46 30.75 -13.32
C ASP A 179 -5.32 31.98 -12.96
N ASP A 180 -5.71 32.75 -13.98
CA ASP A 180 -6.49 33.98 -13.80
C ASP A 180 -7.80 33.74 -13.05
N SER A 181 -8.44 32.57 -13.24
CA SER A 181 -9.66 32.21 -12.51
C SER A 181 -9.43 32.03 -11.01
N VAL A 182 -8.25 31.54 -10.62
CA VAL A 182 -7.85 31.38 -9.21
C VAL A 182 -7.54 32.72 -8.58
N ALA A 183 -6.76 33.53 -9.29
CA ALA A 183 -6.45 34.89 -8.89
C ALA A 183 -7.73 35.71 -8.67
N GLN A 184 -8.69 35.65 -9.61
CA GLN A 184 -9.98 36.33 -9.50
C GLN A 184 -10.79 35.82 -8.29
N TYR A 185 -10.89 34.50 -8.09
CA TYR A 185 -11.60 33.94 -6.93
C TYR A 185 -11.00 34.43 -5.61
N MET A 186 -9.67 34.47 -5.50
CA MET A 186 -9.00 34.97 -4.30
C MET A 186 -9.27 36.45 -4.08
N ASP A 187 -9.22 37.27 -5.14
CA ASP A 187 -9.51 38.71 -5.06
C ASP A 187 -10.97 38.99 -4.67
N GLU A 188 -11.93 38.24 -5.23
CA GLU A 188 -13.37 38.38 -4.93
C GLU A 188 -13.74 37.97 -3.49
N ASN A 189 -12.91 37.13 -2.86
CA ASN A 189 -13.13 36.64 -1.49
C ASN A 189 -12.15 37.25 -0.47
N ASP A 190 -11.39 38.29 -0.87
CA ASP A 190 -10.39 38.96 -0.03
C ASP A 190 -9.36 37.99 0.61
N LEU A 191 -8.85 37.03 -0.18
CA LEU A 191 -7.93 35.99 0.27
C LEU A 191 -6.48 36.27 -0.13
N ASP A 192 -5.58 36.33 0.87
CA ASP A 192 -4.12 36.40 0.63
C ASP A 192 -3.50 35.04 0.29
N SER A 193 -4.15 33.95 0.71
CA SER A 193 -3.72 32.58 0.45
C SER A 193 -4.88 31.58 0.49
N ILE A 194 -4.64 30.41 -0.11
CA ILE A 194 -5.51 29.23 -0.01
C ILE A 194 -4.66 28.02 0.43
N VAL A 195 -5.23 27.17 1.27
CA VAL A 195 -4.64 25.89 1.67
C VAL A 195 -5.31 24.77 0.87
N LEU A 196 -4.51 23.85 0.31
CA LEU A 196 -5.03 22.76 -0.51
C LEU A 196 -5.08 21.43 0.24
N ASN A 197 -6.25 20.82 0.30
CA ASN A 197 -6.36 19.42 0.68
C ASN A 197 -6.04 18.54 -0.53
N ARG A 198 -4.88 17.88 -0.53
CA ARG A 198 -4.35 17.19 -1.72
C ARG A 198 -3.71 15.84 -1.41
N MET A 199 -4.02 14.86 -2.24
CA MET A 199 -3.25 13.61 -2.37
C MET A 199 -2.08 13.81 -3.33
N MET A 200 -0.87 13.49 -2.89
CA MET A 200 0.38 13.72 -3.65
C MET A 200 0.68 12.54 -4.58
N THR A 201 -0.28 12.17 -5.44
CA THR A 201 -0.13 11.03 -6.39
C THR A 201 0.99 11.23 -7.39
N ASP A 202 1.34 12.48 -7.67
CA ASP A 202 2.47 12.90 -8.48
C ASP A 202 3.83 12.52 -7.88
N LEU A 203 3.90 12.25 -6.57
CA LEU A 203 5.10 11.75 -5.90
C LEU A 203 5.17 10.20 -5.86
N GLY A 204 4.13 9.53 -6.39
CA GLY A 204 3.98 8.09 -6.31
C GLY A 204 3.26 7.61 -5.05
N VAL A 205 2.74 6.39 -5.12
CA VAL A 205 2.13 5.69 -3.99
C VAL A 205 3.21 5.10 -3.08
N ARG A 206 2.93 5.03 -1.78
CA ARG A 206 3.84 4.35 -0.85
C ARG A 206 3.82 2.86 -1.12
N THR A 207 4.99 2.22 -1.10
CA THR A 207 5.08 0.76 -1.21
C THR A 207 6.02 0.19 -0.18
N GLU A 208 5.66 -0.94 0.42
CA GLU A 208 6.53 -1.69 1.33
C GLU A 208 6.89 -3.02 0.68
N ALA A 209 8.19 -3.28 0.51
CA ALA A 209 8.72 -4.56 0.07
C ALA A 209 9.34 -5.30 1.26
N ASP A 210 8.72 -6.40 1.67
CA ASP A 210 9.20 -7.27 2.74
C ASP A 210 9.82 -8.54 2.14
N GLU A 211 11.09 -8.79 2.45
CA GLU A 211 11.82 -9.98 2.04
C GLU A 211 12.25 -10.80 3.26
N ARG A 212 11.97 -12.10 3.23
CA ARG A 212 12.39 -13.07 4.24
C ARG A 212 13.16 -14.20 3.59
N GLU A 213 14.41 -14.37 4.02
CA GLU A 213 15.27 -15.46 3.57
C GLU A 213 15.64 -16.36 4.75
N THR A 214 15.43 -17.67 4.62
CA THR A 214 15.78 -18.67 5.62
C THR A 214 16.71 -19.72 5.02
N TYR A 215 17.84 -19.94 5.68
CA TYR A 215 18.78 -21.03 5.40
C TYR A 215 18.79 -21.97 6.60
N ARG A 216 18.67 -23.28 6.36
CA ARG A 216 18.75 -24.31 7.42
C ARG A 216 19.59 -25.49 6.96
N TYR A 217 20.53 -25.91 7.80
CA TYR A 217 21.39 -27.07 7.58
C TYR A 217 21.27 -28.03 8.75
N VAL A 218 21.18 -29.33 8.47
CA VAL A 218 21.22 -30.40 9.45
C VAL A 218 22.31 -31.38 9.02
N LEU A 219 23.15 -31.78 9.96
CA LEU A 219 24.07 -32.90 9.79
C LEU A 219 23.84 -33.84 10.97
N GLY A 220 23.61 -35.12 10.70
CA GLY A 220 23.36 -36.11 11.72
C GLY A 220 23.97 -37.47 11.39
N VAL A 221 24.05 -38.30 12.42
CA VAL A 221 24.41 -39.70 12.36
C VAL A 221 23.39 -40.49 13.17
N GLU A 222 22.93 -41.60 12.62
CA GLU A 222 21.96 -42.50 13.24
C GLU A 222 22.38 -43.94 12.99
N GLY A 223 21.90 -44.85 13.84
CA GLY A 223 22.29 -46.25 13.73
C GLY A 223 21.89 -47.11 14.91
N TYR A 224 22.50 -48.29 14.98
CA TYR A 224 22.27 -49.29 16.03
C TYR A 224 23.55 -49.51 16.84
N ILE A 225 23.40 -49.64 18.15
CA ILE A 225 24.49 -50.09 19.04
C ILE A 225 24.45 -51.63 19.15
N ASN A 226 23.23 -52.19 19.20
CA ASN A 226 22.92 -53.62 19.17
C ASN A 226 21.42 -53.80 18.83
N ASP A 227 20.92 -55.04 18.91
CA ASP A 227 19.52 -55.39 18.62
C ASP A 227 18.47 -54.69 19.52
N GLU A 228 18.90 -54.09 20.63
CA GLU A 228 18.03 -53.47 21.63
C GLU A 228 18.10 -51.92 21.64
N TRP A 229 19.18 -51.33 21.11
CA TRP A 229 19.45 -49.89 21.24
C TRP A 229 19.83 -49.26 19.90
N ASN A 230 19.08 -48.22 19.53
CA ASN A 230 19.41 -47.30 18.44
C ASN A 230 19.89 -45.94 18.98
N TYR A 231 20.63 -45.20 18.16
CA TYR A 231 21.12 -43.86 18.49
C TYR A 231 20.89 -42.87 17.36
N GLU A 232 20.79 -41.59 17.70
CA GLU A 232 20.83 -40.47 16.77
C GLU A 232 21.54 -39.30 17.44
N ALA A 233 22.46 -38.66 16.72
CA ALA A 233 23.10 -37.41 17.12
C ALA A 233 23.13 -36.46 15.93
N PHE A 234 22.74 -35.20 16.13
CA PHE A 234 22.69 -34.21 15.05
C PHE A 234 23.05 -32.81 15.53
N VAL A 235 23.46 -31.98 14.56
CA VAL A 235 23.63 -30.53 14.71
C VAL A 235 22.72 -29.84 13.70
N ASN A 236 21.96 -28.85 14.15
CA ASN A 236 21.14 -28.01 13.29
C ASN A 236 21.57 -26.55 13.41
N TYR A 237 21.83 -25.92 12.26
CA TYR A 237 22.03 -24.48 12.16
C TYR A 237 20.95 -23.89 11.26
N GLY A 238 20.39 -22.75 11.67
CA GLY A 238 19.41 -22.01 10.89
C GLY A 238 19.57 -20.51 11.08
N LYS A 239 19.48 -19.75 9.98
CA LYS A 239 19.47 -18.30 9.98
C LYS A 239 18.28 -17.82 9.16
N THR A 240 17.55 -16.84 9.69
CA THR A 240 16.54 -16.10 8.94
C THR A 240 16.92 -14.63 8.92
N GLU A 241 16.93 -14.05 7.73
CA GLU A 241 17.11 -12.62 7.50
C GLU A 241 15.79 -12.03 7.03
N LEU A 242 15.52 -10.82 7.51
CA LEU A 242 14.33 -10.05 7.21
C LEU A 242 14.79 -8.67 6.74
N GLU A 243 14.45 -8.32 5.52
CA GLU A 243 14.67 -7.00 4.96
C GLU A 243 13.32 -6.35 4.67
N ARG A 244 13.21 -5.07 5.01
CA ARG A 244 12.02 -4.26 4.79
C ARG A 244 12.43 -2.96 4.13
N GLU A 245 11.93 -2.75 2.92
CA GLU A 245 12.18 -1.56 2.13
C GLU A 245 10.89 -0.73 2.05
N ASN A 246 10.89 0.44 2.67
CA ASN A 246 9.77 1.36 2.65
C ASN A 246 10.02 2.48 1.62
N ARG A 247 9.38 2.35 0.47
CA ARG A 247 9.57 3.25 -0.66
C ARG A 247 8.52 4.35 -0.68
N ASN A 248 8.86 5.42 -1.37
CA ASN A 248 7.98 6.55 -1.62
C ASN A 248 7.48 7.26 -0.32
N ASN A 249 8.25 7.18 0.77
CA ASN A 249 8.03 8.00 1.96
C ASN A 249 8.53 9.45 1.76
N LEU A 250 7.63 10.41 1.99
CA LEU A 250 7.90 11.83 1.78
C LEU A 250 8.96 12.36 2.75
N ILE A 251 9.98 13.00 2.20
CA ILE A 251 10.97 13.78 2.94
C ILE A 251 10.53 15.24 2.89
N LEU A 252 9.92 15.73 3.97
CA LEU A 252 9.35 17.09 4.04
C LEU A 252 10.35 18.18 3.62
N GLN A 253 11.62 18.07 4.01
CA GLN A 253 12.64 19.04 3.60
C GLN A 253 12.81 19.11 2.08
N ASN A 254 12.85 17.97 1.41
CA ASN A 254 13.01 17.92 -0.04
C ASN A 254 11.73 18.35 -0.75
N PHE A 255 10.57 18.05 -0.14
CA PHE A 255 9.28 18.58 -0.59
C PHE A 255 9.26 20.11 -0.53
N TYR A 256 9.63 20.72 0.60
CA TYR A 256 9.75 22.18 0.73
C TYR A 256 10.71 22.77 -0.29
N ASN A 257 11.89 22.16 -0.48
CA ASN A 257 12.85 22.61 -1.49
C ASN A 257 12.27 22.54 -2.91
N ALA A 258 11.35 21.63 -3.19
CA ALA A 258 10.70 21.48 -4.49
C ALA A 258 9.55 22.47 -4.70
N ILE A 259 8.80 22.82 -3.66
CA ILE A 259 7.65 23.75 -3.75
C ILE A 259 8.04 25.23 -3.53
N ASP A 260 9.16 25.50 -2.86
CA ASP A 260 9.71 26.86 -2.62
C ASP A 260 10.43 27.45 -3.85
N ALA A 261 10.15 26.93 -5.05
CA ALA A 261 10.76 27.36 -6.30
C ALA A 261 10.24 28.72 -6.82
N SER A 262 9.97 29.68 -5.94
CA SER A 262 9.76 31.10 -6.27
C SER A 262 10.97 31.79 -6.94
N LYS A 263 12.07 31.05 -7.20
CA LYS A 263 13.27 31.51 -7.91
C LYS A 263 13.81 30.60 -9.01
N MET A 264 13.19 29.47 -9.34
CA MET A 264 13.59 28.66 -10.49
C MET A 264 12.40 28.45 -11.41
N THR A 265 12.52 29.01 -12.62
CA THR A 265 11.66 28.80 -13.78
C THR A 265 11.28 27.33 -13.93
N MET A 266 10.06 26.98 -13.53
CA MET A 266 9.43 25.68 -13.76
C MET A 266 8.32 25.82 -14.82
N ALA A 267 8.66 26.40 -15.96
CA ALA A 267 7.92 26.13 -17.17
C ALA A 267 8.26 24.69 -17.57
N THR A 268 7.31 23.77 -17.36
CA THR A 268 7.40 22.31 -17.63
C THR A 268 7.76 21.44 -16.43
N LEU A 269 6.92 21.44 -15.39
CA LEU A 269 6.95 20.39 -14.38
C LEU A 269 5.98 19.26 -14.79
N PHE A 270 6.30 18.59 -15.89
CA PHE A 270 5.71 17.28 -16.19
C PHE A 270 6.22 16.27 -15.15
N VAL A 271 5.33 15.81 -14.26
CA VAL A 271 5.09 14.43 -13.72
C VAL A 271 6.28 13.49 -13.38
N HIS A 272 7.57 13.84 -13.54
CA HIS A 272 8.65 12.86 -13.38
C HIS A 272 9.91 13.35 -12.64
N GLN A 273 10.13 14.65 -12.47
CA GLN A 273 11.43 15.15 -11.95
C GLN A 273 11.43 15.53 -10.46
N VAL A 274 10.30 15.95 -9.88
CA VAL A 274 10.20 16.22 -8.42
C VAL A 274 10.07 14.93 -7.61
N ALA A 275 9.46 13.88 -8.17
CA ALA A 275 9.25 12.60 -7.51
C ALA A 275 10.55 11.89 -7.06
N LYS A 276 11.66 12.08 -7.79
CA LYS A 276 12.94 11.43 -7.44
C LYS A 276 13.73 12.10 -6.31
N MET A 277 13.48 13.38 -6.02
CA MET A 277 14.20 14.10 -4.96
C MET A 277 13.43 14.12 -3.64
N ALA A 278 12.10 14.10 -3.67
CA ALA A 278 11.29 14.28 -2.47
C ALA A 278 11.12 13.02 -1.60
N VAL A 279 11.64 11.87 -2.04
CA VAL A 279 11.15 10.58 -1.55
C VAL A 279 12.26 9.53 -1.46
N TYR A 280 12.19 8.63 -0.47
CA TYR A 280 13.14 7.50 -0.35
C TYR A 280 12.86 6.47 -1.46
N LEU A 281 13.93 5.98 -2.11
CA LEU A 281 13.85 4.87 -3.07
C LEU A 281 13.38 3.58 -2.39
#